data_AF-A0A1F6BEA1-F1
#
_entry.id   AF-A0A1F6BEA1-F1
#
_cell.length_a   1.000
_cell.length_b   1.000
_cell.length_c   1.000
_cell.angle_alpha   90.00
_cell.angle_beta   90.00
_cell.angle_gamma   90.00
#
_symmetry.space_group_name_H-M   'P 1'
#
loop_
_entity.id
_entity.type
_entity.pdbx_description
1 polymer ?
#
loop_
_entity_poly.entity_id
_entity_poly.type
_entity_poly.pdbx_seq_one_letter_code
_entity_poly.pdbx_strand_id
1 'polypeptide(L)'
;MKCPNNDGDLAVHTAAGENNLTVSYSRCPTCRGYWMDSFAANFIKLSPYEENDTIVIGNPATFTCPVCQTHLTRALGENIPDSVSVYTCPNHHGYFFPSGQLAAFKEAQTVKIKYHKTWNLPLASVASVLLAGVAFFVISGAIRQPQEMRSQAQQVFTGQKAYLAEETDSVLFSATTSIDTTVTIHIPLFDNFSREMTTTNKRTHILYVPDIPVGEYHYYFTMTAGEREEETPEYILIKP
;
A
#
# COMPACT_ATOMS: atom_id res chain seq x y z
N MET A 1 -7.17 -18.90 -8.24
CA MET A 1 -5.73 -18.87 -7.90
C MET A 1 -5.40 -20.11 -7.08
N LYS A 2 -4.17 -20.65 -7.17
CA LYS A 2 -3.76 -21.83 -6.40
C LYS A 2 -3.06 -21.46 -5.10
N CYS A 3 -3.30 -22.23 -4.04
CA CYS A 3 -2.73 -21.99 -2.74
C CYS A 3 -1.23 -22.35 -2.73
N PRO A 4 -0.34 -21.46 -2.29
CA PRO A 4 1.10 -21.75 -2.21
C PRO A 4 1.46 -22.99 -1.38
N ASN A 5 0.62 -23.38 -0.41
CA ASN A 5 0.94 -24.44 0.54
C ASN A 5 0.56 -25.85 0.05
N ASN A 6 -0.49 -25.98 -0.75
CA ASN A 6 -1.07 -27.29 -1.09
C ASN A 6 -1.68 -27.37 -2.48
N ASP A 7 -1.46 -26.36 -3.33
CA ASP A 7 -2.02 -26.24 -4.68
C ASP A 7 -3.56 -26.32 -4.77
N GLY A 8 -4.25 -26.22 -3.63
CA GLY A 8 -5.71 -26.15 -3.56
C GLY A 8 -6.24 -24.82 -4.10
N ASP A 9 -7.53 -24.76 -4.45
CA ASP A 9 -8.12 -23.51 -4.90
C ASP A 9 -8.26 -22.50 -3.76
N LEU A 10 -7.83 -21.26 -4.02
CA LEU A 10 -8.05 -20.14 -3.13
C LEU A 10 -9.44 -19.54 -3.35
N ALA A 11 -10.21 -19.40 -2.27
CA ALA A 11 -11.46 -18.67 -2.24
C ALA A 11 -11.19 -17.20 -2.01
N VAL A 12 -11.85 -16.32 -2.78
CA VAL A 12 -11.73 -14.87 -2.61
C VAL A 12 -12.76 -14.41 -1.58
N HIS A 13 -12.31 -13.60 -0.64
CA HIS A 13 -13.11 -13.03 0.43
C HIS A 13 -12.90 -11.52 0.48
N THR A 14 -13.87 -10.83 1.05
CA THR A 14 -13.76 -9.41 1.41
C THR A 14 -14.01 -9.26 2.90
N ALA A 15 -13.23 -8.40 3.54
CA ALA A 15 -13.43 -8.02 4.92
C ALA A 15 -13.38 -6.50 5.07
N ALA A 16 -14.09 -5.98 6.07
CA ALA A 16 -13.87 -4.62 6.50
C ALA A 16 -12.48 -4.51 7.14
N GLY A 17 -11.68 -3.59 6.66
CA GLY A 17 -10.40 -3.25 7.22
C GLY A 17 -10.50 -2.25 8.37
N GLU A 18 -9.35 -1.87 8.89
CA GLU A 18 -9.19 -0.60 9.59
C GLU A 18 -9.74 0.52 8.69
N ASN A 19 -10.39 1.52 9.30
CA ASN A 19 -10.92 2.66 8.57
C ASN A 19 -12.04 2.39 7.54
N ASN A 20 -12.86 1.35 7.72
CA ASN A 20 -13.98 0.99 6.82
C ASN A 20 -13.55 0.70 5.37
N LEU A 21 -12.26 0.49 5.12
CA LEU A 21 -11.75 0.10 3.82
C LEU A 21 -12.14 -1.35 3.54
N THR A 22 -12.76 -1.65 2.40
CA THR A 22 -12.99 -3.04 2.00
C THR A 22 -11.69 -3.64 1.48
N VAL A 23 -11.17 -4.66 2.17
CA VAL A 23 -9.95 -5.37 1.79
C VAL A 23 -10.34 -6.71 1.16
N SER A 24 -9.85 -6.96 -0.05
CA SER A 24 -9.94 -8.27 -0.70
C SER A 24 -8.75 -9.13 -0.29
N TYR A 25 -9.00 -10.40 -0.03
CA TYR A 25 -7.96 -11.38 0.25
C TYR A 25 -8.39 -12.76 -0.24
N SER A 26 -7.42 -13.65 -0.38
CA SER A 26 -7.65 -15.02 -0.84
C SER A 26 -7.30 -15.99 0.28
N ARG A 27 -8.21 -16.91 0.61
CA ARG A 27 -8.02 -17.88 1.69
C ARG A 27 -8.14 -19.30 1.15
N CYS A 28 -7.25 -20.19 1.58
CA CYS A 28 -7.33 -21.60 1.23
C CYS A 28 -8.32 -22.31 2.17
N PRO A 29 -9.36 -23.01 1.67
CA PRO A 29 -10.31 -23.72 2.52
C PRO A 29 -9.69 -24.95 3.21
N THR A 30 -8.63 -25.53 2.63
CA THR A 30 -7.99 -26.74 3.18
C THR A 30 -6.92 -26.40 4.21
N CYS A 31 -5.97 -25.52 3.87
CA CYS A 31 -4.87 -25.20 4.78
C CYS A 31 -5.07 -23.91 5.57
N ARG A 32 -6.15 -23.15 5.30
CA ARG A 32 -6.48 -21.86 5.96
C ARG A 32 -5.43 -20.76 5.83
N GLY A 33 -4.45 -20.93 4.94
CA GLY A 33 -3.48 -19.88 4.61
C GLY A 33 -4.10 -18.73 3.82
N TYR A 34 -3.53 -17.54 3.98
CA TYR A 34 -3.95 -16.29 3.36
C TYR A 34 -2.97 -15.88 2.28
N TRP A 35 -3.48 -15.59 1.10
CA TRP A 35 -2.77 -14.84 0.06
C TRP A 35 -3.35 -13.43 -0.01
N MET A 36 -2.48 -12.44 0.04
CA MET A 36 -2.85 -11.04 0.11
C MET A 36 -1.97 -10.20 -0.79
N ASP A 37 -2.58 -9.24 -1.46
CA ASP A 37 -1.89 -8.17 -2.18
C ASP A 37 -1.00 -7.38 -1.19
N SER A 38 0.06 -6.75 -1.71
CA SER A 38 1.21 -6.22 -0.96
C SER A 38 0.90 -5.25 0.22
N PHE A 39 -0.35 -4.78 0.34
CA PHE A 39 -0.78 -3.87 1.41
C PHE A 39 -2.00 -4.36 2.19
N ALA A 40 -2.75 -5.33 1.67
CA ALA A 40 -4.02 -5.78 2.24
C ALA A 40 -3.85 -6.34 3.67
N ALA A 41 -2.71 -6.99 3.94
CA ALA A 41 -2.38 -7.55 5.25
C ALA A 41 -2.27 -6.50 6.37
N ASN A 42 -1.93 -5.25 6.04
CA ASN A 42 -1.81 -4.20 7.05
C ASN A 42 -3.18 -3.72 7.52
N PHE A 43 -4.17 -3.69 6.63
CA PHE A 43 -5.45 -3.05 6.88
C PHE A 43 -6.56 -4.05 7.22
N ILE A 44 -6.41 -5.34 6.91
CA ILE A 44 -7.45 -6.33 7.21
C ILE A 44 -7.77 -6.41 8.72
N LYS A 45 -9.06 -6.45 9.07
CA LYS A 45 -9.51 -6.93 10.38
C LYS A 45 -9.93 -8.39 10.22
N LEU A 46 -9.35 -9.25 11.05
CA LEU A 46 -9.71 -10.65 11.11
C LEU A 46 -11.01 -10.82 11.88
N SER A 47 -11.82 -11.81 11.50
CA SER A 47 -12.94 -12.24 12.32
C SER A 47 -12.45 -13.08 13.51
N PRO A 48 -13.23 -13.23 14.60
CA PRO A 48 -12.83 -14.05 15.75
C PRO A 48 -12.51 -15.51 15.41
N TYR A 49 -13.11 -16.05 14.34
CA TYR A 49 -12.83 -17.39 13.86
C TYR A 49 -11.44 -17.51 13.22
N GLU A 50 -10.99 -16.45 12.55
CA GLU A 50 -9.70 -16.39 11.85
C GLU A 50 -8.55 -16.08 12.79
N GLU A 51 -8.81 -15.31 13.84
CA GLU A 51 -7.86 -15.06 14.93
C GLU A 51 -7.48 -16.35 15.68
N ASN A 52 -8.38 -17.34 15.68
CA ASN A 52 -8.20 -18.62 16.37
C ASN A 52 -7.72 -19.76 15.46
N ASP A 53 -7.25 -19.45 14.24
CA ASP A 53 -6.69 -20.47 13.36
C ASP A 53 -5.40 -21.06 13.95
N THR A 54 -5.38 -22.38 14.12
CA THR A 54 -4.17 -23.10 14.56
C THR A 54 -3.06 -22.93 13.53
N ILE A 55 -1.83 -22.75 14.01
CA ILE A 55 -0.68 -22.60 13.13
C ILE A 55 -0.40 -23.91 12.40
N VAL A 56 -0.49 -23.87 11.07
CA VAL A 56 -0.13 -24.98 10.18
C VAL A 56 0.74 -24.42 9.07
N ILE A 57 2.02 -24.79 9.12
CA ILE A 57 3.02 -24.40 8.13
C ILE A 57 3.38 -25.68 7.37
N GLY A 58 3.04 -25.76 6.08
CA GLY A 58 3.56 -26.84 5.24
C GLY A 58 5.02 -26.58 4.84
N ASN A 59 5.54 -27.30 3.86
CA ASN A 59 6.95 -27.18 3.48
C ASN A 59 7.19 -25.84 2.74
N PRO A 60 7.92 -24.87 3.32
CA PRO A 60 8.10 -23.56 2.69
C PRO A 60 8.86 -23.61 1.36
N ALA A 61 9.69 -24.64 1.17
CA ALA A 61 10.47 -24.81 -0.06
C ALA A 61 9.59 -25.04 -1.29
N THR A 62 8.34 -25.46 -1.10
CA THR A 62 7.39 -25.72 -2.20
C THR A 62 6.46 -24.55 -2.47
N PHE A 63 6.57 -23.44 -1.72
CA PHE A 63 5.62 -22.34 -1.87
C PHE A 63 5.86 -21.58 -3.17
N THR A 64 4.82 -21.46 -4.00
CA THR A 64 4.86 -20.75 -5.29
C THR A 64 3.85 -19.60 -5.31
N CYS A 65 4.16 -18.56 -6.08
CA CYS A 65 3.26 -17.43 -6.27
C CYS A 65 2.05 -17.83 -7.12
N PRO A 66 0.81 -17.58 -6.69
CA PRO A 66 -0.39 -17.90 -7.47
C PRO A 66 -0.50 -17.15 -8.81
N VAL A 67 0.23 -16.03 -8.95
CA VAL A 67 0.17 -15.14 -10.11
C VAL A 67 1.25 -15.49 -11.12
N CYS A 68 2.50 -15.63 -10.70
CA CYS A 68 3.64 -15.84 -11.61
C CYS A 68 4.39 -17.16 -11.42
N GLN A 69 3.93 -18.03 -10.51
CA GLN A 69 4.49 -19.35 -10.23
C GLN A 69 5.95 -19.37 -9.72
N THR A 70 6.57 -18.20 -9.51
CA THR A 70 7.90 -18.09 -8.90
C THR A 70 7.86 -18.55 -7.45
N HIS A 71 8.92 -19.22 -6.99
CA HIS A 71 9.08 -19.60 -5.59
C HIS A 71 9.00 -18.38 -4.66
N LEU A 72 8.22 -18.52 -3.59
CA LEU A 72 8.13 -17.50 -2.56
C LEU A 72 9.38 -17.53 -1.68
N THR A 73 9.76 -16.36 -1.19
CA THR A 73 10.88 -16.21 -0.25
C THR A 73 10.34 -15.78 1.10
N ARG A 74 11.01 -16.16 2.20
CA ARG A 74 10.60 -15.68 3.52
C ARG A 74 10.76 -14.16 3.57
N ALA A 75 9.69 -13.45 3.88
CA ALA A 75 9.74 -12.02 4.12
C ALA A 75 10.42 -11.77 5.47
N LEU A 76 11.40 -10.89 5.47
CA LEU A 76 12.17 -10.48 6.65
C LEU A 76 12.11 -8.96 6.76
N GLY A 77 12.20 -8.45 7.98
CA GLY A 77 12.28 -7.02 8.24
C GLY A 77 11.93 -6.70 9.69
N GLU A 78 12.24 -5.49 10.14
CA GLU A 78 11.94 -5.02 11.51
C GLU A 78 10.44 -5.03 11.86
N ASN A 79 9.60 -5.24 10.85
CA ASN A 79 8.14 -5.16 10.88
C ASN A 79 7.51 -6.54 11.00
N ILE A 80 8.31 -7.59 10.78
CA ILE A 80 7.89 -8.98 10.85
C ILE A 80 8.70 -9.61 11.99
N PRO A 81 8.08 -9.93 13.13
CA PRO A 81 8.77 -10.62 14.21
C PRO A 81 9.35 -11.96 13.74
N ASP A 82 10.47 -12.38 14.32
CA ASP A 82 11.11 -13.66 13.97
C ASP A 82 10.19 -14.88 14.19
N SER A 83 9.24 -14.76 15.11
CA SER A 83 8.21 -15.76 15.41
C SER A 83 7.10 -15.85 14.35
N VAL A 84 7.00 -14.84 13.47
CA VAL A 84 6.00 -14.79 12.40
C VAL A 84 6.64 -15.27 11.10
N SER A 85 5.93 -16.17 10.43
CA SER A 85 6.30 -16.68 9.11
C SER A 85 5.43 -16.03 8.05
N VAL A 86 6.03 -15.15 7.26
CA VAL A 86 5.41 -14.54 6.07
C VAL A 86 6.29 -14.85 4.87
N TYR A 87 5.68 -15.12 3.73
CA TYR A 87 6.38 -15.37 2.47
C TYR A 87 5.97 -14.34 1.44
N THR A 88 6.90 -13.84 0.65
CA THR A 88 6.66 -12.81 -0.35
C THR A 88 7.09 -13.28 -1.74
N CYS A 89 6.36 -12.83 -2.75
CA CYS A 89 6.72 -13.05 -4.14
C CYS A 89 7.88 -12.12 -4.52
N PRO A 90 8.99 -12.65 -5.08
CA PRO A 90 10.09 -11.81 -5.58
C PRO A 90 9.67 -10.80 -6.65
N ASN A 91 8.59 -11.08 -7.37
CA ASN A 91 8.00 -10.18 -8.38
C ASN A 91 6.90 -9.26 -7.81
N HIS A 92 6.83 -9.12 -6.48
CA HIS A 92 5.94 -8.16 -5.80
C HIS A 92 4.42 -8.36 -6.00
N HIS A 93 3.99 -9.58 -6.33
CA HIS A 93 2.56 -9.89 -6.49
C HIS A 93 1.77 -10.01 -5.17
N GLY A 94 2.46 -10.11 -4.03
CA GLY A 94 1.79 -10.20 -2.73
C GLY A 94 2.55 -11.04 -1.70
N TYR A 95 1.85 -11.30 -0.61
CA TYR A 95 2.31 -12.04 0.56
C TYR A 95 1.44 -13.27 0.82
N PHE A 96 2.08 -14.34 1.27
CA PHE A 96 1.44 -15.54 1.79
C PHE A 96 1.69 -15.66 3.29
N PHE A 97 0.61 -15.79 4.05
CA PHE A 97 0.62 -16.11 5.46
C PHE A 97 0.07 -17.52 5.64
N PRO A 98 0.87 -18.48 6.12
CA PRO A 98 0.36 -19.77 6.57
C PRO A 98 -0.74 -19.61 7.64
N SER A 99 -1.51 -20.68 7.88
CA SER A 99 -2.58 -20.67 8.89
C SER A 99 -2.10 -20.10 10.22
N GLY A 100 -2.89 -19.23 10.83
CA GLY A 100 -2.59 -18.55 12.11
C GLY A 100 -1.50 -17.48 12.06
N GLN A 101 -0.68 -17.39 11.01
CA GLN A 101 0.44 -16.44 10.95
C GLN A 101 -0.01 -14.99 10.71
N LEU A 102 -1.14 -14.78 10.03
CA LEU A 102 -1.70 -13.44 9.85
C LEU A 102 -2.23 -12.87 11.19
N ALA A 103 -2.83 -13.71 12.03
CA ALA A 103 -3.27 -13.31 13.36
C ALA A 103 -2.07 -12.93 14.25
N ALA A 104 -1.04 -13.78 14.29
CA ALA A 104 0.20 -13.49 15.02
C ALA A 104 0.88 -12.19 14.53
N PHE A 105 0.85 -11.94 13.21
CA PHE A 105 1.34 -10.70 12.63
C PHE A 105 0.56 -9.47 13.14
N LYS A 106 -0.78 -9.51 13.10
CA LYS A 106 -1.64 -8.40 13.56
C LYS A 106 -1.49 -8.14 15.07
N GLU A 107 -1.33 -9.19 15.88
CA GLU A 107 -1.05 -9.05 17.31
C GLU A 107 0.27 -8.31 17.54
N ALA A 108 1.35 -8.72 16.86
CA ALA A 108 2.65 -8.07 16.97
C ALA A 108 2.62 -6.61 16.52
N GLN A 109 1.91 -6.30 15.42
CA GLN A 109 1.70 -4.92 14.98
C GLN A 109 1.00 -4.10 16.08
N THR A 110 -0.04 -4.65 16.71
CA THR A 110 -0.81 -3.99 17.77
C THR A 110 0.06 -3.70 18.98
N VAL A 111 0.91 -4.65 19.41
CA VAL A 111 1.85 -4.46 20.52
C VAL A 111 2.85 -3.35 20.20
N LYS A 112 3.44 -3.34 18.99
CA LYS A 112 4.41 -2.33 18.56
C LYS A 112 3.76 -0.93 18.51
N ILE A 113 2.56 -0.82 17.96
CA ILE A 113 1.79 0.44 17.95
C ILE A 113 1.51 0.92 19.38
N LYS A 114 1.05 0.03 20.26
CA LYS A 114 0.75 0.36 21.66
C LYS A 114 2.00 0.83 22.41
N TYR A 115 3.14 0.19 22.19
CA TYR A 115 4.42 0.62 22.76
C TYR A 115 4.75 2.06 22.34
N HIS A 116 4.78 2.35 21.04
CA HIS A 116 5.07 3.71 20.54
C HIS A 116 4.11 4.77 21.11
N LYS A 117 2.81 4.46 21.18
CA LYS A 117 1.80 5.36 21.78
C LYS A 117 2.04 5.59 23.27
N THR A 118 2.40 4.56 24.02
CA THR A 118 2.58 4.64 25.48
C THR A 118 3.80 5.50 25.84
N TRP A 119 4.87 5.42 25.05
CA TRP A 119 6.14 6.11 25.31
C TRP A 119 6.29 7.44 24.56
N ASN A 120 5.23 7.92 23.91
CA ASN A 120 5.18 9.15 23.11
C ASN A 120 6.35 9.29 22.11
N LEU A 121 6.83 8.15 21.60
CA LEU A 121 7.88 8.11 20.59
C LEU A 121 7.24 8.44 19.23
N PRO A 122 7.81 9.38 18.45
CA PRO A 122 7.23 9.76 17.17
C PRO A 122 7.05 8.54 16.28
N LEU A 123 5.82 8.36 15.78
CA LEU A 123 5.43 7.27 14.88
C LEU A 123 6.04 7.43 13.47
N ALA A 124 7.13 8.18 13.28
CA ALA A 124 7.92 8.18 12.04
C ALA A 124 8.30 6.74 11.61
N SER A 125 8.22 5.79 12.54
CA SER A 125 8.31 4.34 12.36
C SER A 125 7.00 3.64 11.93
N VAL A 126 5.94 4.26 11.37
CA VAL A 126 4.81 3.45 10.84
C VAL A 126 5.27 2.53 9.69
N ALA A 127 6.29 2.97 8.94
CA ALA A 127 7.03 2.11 8.01
C ALA A 127 7.73 0.93 8.72
N SER A 128 7.94 0.98 10.04
CA SER A 128 8.47 -0.10 10.87
C SER A 128 7.39 -1.11 11.32
N VAL A 129 6.12 -0.86 11.05
CA VAL A 129 5.00 -1.73 11.44
C VAL A 129 4.35 -2.36 10.23
N LEU A 130 4.32 -1.64 9.10
CA LEU A 130 3.67 -2.07 7.87
C LEU A 130 4.58 -3.00 7.05
N LEU A 131 3.99 -4.00 6.40
CA LEU A 131 4.70 -4.69 5.32
C LEU A 131 4.98 -3.69 4.19
N ALA A 132 6.26 -3.44 3.91
CA ALA A 132 6.68 -2.53 2.86
C ALA A 132 6.47 -3.19 1.49
N GLY A 133 5.58 -2.66 0.66
CA GLY A 133 5.58 -2.93 -0.77
C GLY A 133 6.55 -1.98 -1.46
N VAL A 134 7.78 -2.41 -1.71
CA VAL A 134 8.76 -1.57 -2.41
C VAL A 134 8.43 -1.52 -3.90
N ALA A 135 7.84 -0.42 -4.36
CA ALA A 135 7.76 -0.10 -5.78
C ALA A 135 9.05 0.62 -6.20
N PHE A 136 10.04 -0.13 -6.70
CA PHE A 136 11.24 0.44 -7.32
C PHE A 136 10.98 0.69 -8.82
N PHE A 137 10.98 1.96 -9.22
CA PHE A 137 11.52 2.36 -10.53
C PHE A 137 12.46 3.57 -10.33
N VAL A 138 13.75 3.30 -10.52
CA VAL A 138 14.84 4.27 -10.71
C VAL A 138 14.57 4.96 -12.07
N ILE A 139 14.60 6.30 -12.20
CA ILE A 139 15.74 7.12 -12.66
C ILE A 139 15.41 8.63 -12.37
N SER A 140 16.49 9.38 -12.15
CA SER A 140 16.73 10.77 -11.70
C SER A 140 15.72 11.90 -11.94
N GLY A 141 15.46 12.65 -10.85
CA GLY A 141 14.94 14.02 -10.79
C GLY A 141 14.76 14.40 -9.31
N ALA A 142 15.59 15.30 -8.78
CA ALA A 142 15.72 15.51 -7.33
C ALA A 142 14.55 16.34 -6.76
N ILE A 143 13.55 15.66 -6.19
CA ILE A 143 12.50 16.29 -5.37
C ILE A 143 12.91 16.16 -3.90
N ARG A 144 13.09 17.29 -3.21
CA ARG A 144 13.37 17.34 -1.77
C ARG A 144 12.06 17.18 -1.00
N GLN A 145 11.88 16.04 -0.33
CA GLN A 145 10.82 15.86 0.66
C GLN A 145 11.31 16.38 2.04
N PRO A 146 10.53 17.24 2.73
CA PRO A 146 10.66 17.40 4.18
C PRO A 146 10.21 16.10 4.86
N GLN A 147 11.07 15.55 5.72
CA GLN A 147 10.96 14.19 6.26
C GLN A 147 10.06 14.09 7.51
N GLU A 148 9.12 15.00 7.71
CA GLU A 148 8.25 15.00 8.90
C GLU A 148 6.78 14.88 8.53
N MET A 149 6.13 13.88 9.14
CA MET A 149 4.72 13.51 9.03
C MET A 149 4.26 12.88 7.69
N ARG A 150 4.49 11.57 7.56
CA ARG A 150 3.71 10.77 6.60
C ARG A 150 2.26 10.62 7.08
N SER A 151 1.30 11.23 6.39
CA SER A 151 -0.14 11.04 6.65
C SER A 151 -0.58 9.61 6.29
N GLN A 152 -1.73 9.14 6.81
CA GLN A 152 -2.28 7.82 6.45
C GLN A 152 -2.57 7.72 4.95
N ALA A 153 -2.90 8.84 4.28
CA ALA A 153 -3.04 8.92 2.82
C ALA A 153 -1.76 8.44 2.10
N GLN A 154 -0.57 8.84 2.57
CA GLN A 154 0.71 8.39 1.98
C GLN A 154 0.98 6.89 2.14
N GLN A 155 0.22 6.17 2.97
CA GLN A 155 0.31 4.70 3.06
C GLN A 155 -0.53 4.00 1.99
N VAL A 156 -1.55 4.69 1.46
CA VAL A 156 -2.38 4.20 0.35
C VAL A 156 -1.75 4.54 -1.00
N PHE A 157 -1.12 5.70 -1.11
CA PHE A 157 -0.39 6.04 -2.32
C PHE A 157 0.93 5.26 -2.41
N THR A 158 1.10 4.52 -3.49
CA THR A 158 2.31 3.74 -3.80
C THR A 158 3.30 4.53 -4.67
N GLY A 159 2.88 5.65 -5.24
CA GLY A 159 3.74 6.61 -5.95
C GLY A 159 2.99 7.90 -6.28
N GLN A 160 3.66 9.04 -6.21
CA GLN A 160 3.10 10.36 -6.54
C GLN A 160 4.21 11.21 -7.16
N LYS A 161 3.98 11.75 -8.37
CA LYS A 161 4.97 12.53 -9.10
C LYS A 161 4.31 13.58 -9.99
N ALA A 162 5.00 14.69 -10.19
CA ALA A 162 4.72 15.66 -11.24
C ALA A 162 5.87 15.62 -12.26
N TYR A 163 5.55 15.61 -13.54
CA TYR A 163 6.51 15.63 -14.64
C TYR A 163 6.29 16.90 -15.46
N LEU A 164 7.36 17.67 -15.69
CA LEU A 164 7.34 18.78 -16.63
C LEU A 164 7.53 18.22 -18.05
N ALA A 165 6.63 18.56 -18.96
CA ALA A 165 6.82 18.25 -20.38
C ALA A 165 7.60 19.39 -21.03
N GLU A 166 8.87 19.15 -21.33
CA GLU A 166 9.82 20.16 -21.82
C GLU A 166 9.35 20.88 -23.11
N GLU A 167 8.50 20.25 -23.92
CA GLU A 167 8.09 20.77 -25.24
C GLU A 167 6.72 21.47 -25.26
N THR A 168 5.89 21.33 -24.22
CA THR A 168 4.45 21.70 -24.31
C THR A 168 3.96 22.59 -23.17
N ASP A 169 4.87 23.18 -22.39
CA ASP A 169 4.54 24.02 -21.24
C ASP A 169 3.56 23.38 -20.23
N SER A 170 3.48 22.05 -20.25
CA SER A 170 2.48 21.29 -19.52
C SER A 170 3.09 20.50 -18.37
N VAL A 171 2.22 20.12 -17.44
CA VAL A 171 2.58 19.28 -16.30
C VAL A 171 1.71 18.04 -16.32
N LEU A 172 2.36 16.87 -16.28
CA LEU A 172 1.69 15.60 -16.04
C LEU A 172 1.81 15.27 -14.55
N PHE A 173 0.68 15.26 -13.86
CA PHE A 173 0.57 14.70 -12.52
C PHE A 173 0.21 13.22 -12.61
N SER A 174 0.91 12.41 -11.84
CA SER A 174 0.66 10.98 -11.73
C SER A 174 0.62 10.57 -10.27
N ALA A 175 -0.41 9.81 -9.91
CA ALA A 175 -0.51 9.17 -8.62
C ALA A 175 -0.90 7.70 -8.80
N THR A 176 -0.37 6.82 -7.98
CA THR A 176 -0.73 5.41 -7.94
C THR A 176 -1.16 5.04 -6.53
N THR A 177 -2.26 4.32 -6.42
CA THR A 177 -2.87 3.91 -5.15
C THR A 177 -2.88 2.39 -5.04
N SER A 178 -2.83 1.88 -3.81
CA SER A 178 -2.89 0.44 -3.52
C SER A 178 -4.31 -0.13 -3.54
N ILE A 179 -5.32 0.73 -3.63
CA ILE A 179 -6.76 0.40 -3.58
C ILE A 179 -7.53 1.23 -4.60
N ASP A 180 -8.72 0.76 -4.98
CA ASP A 180 -9.59 1.46 -5.94
C ASP A 180 -10.09 2.77 -5.33
N THR A 181 -9.71 3.91 -5.91
CA THR A 181 -10.01 5.25 -5.37
C THR A 181 -10.26 6.27 -6.47
N THR A 182 -10.84 7.40 -6.10
CA THR A 182 -10.80 8.62 -6.90
C THR A 182 -9.69 9.52 -6.32
N VAL A 183 -8.93 10.19 -7.17
CA VAL A 183 -7.88 11.12 -6.73
C VAL A 183 -8.10 12.47 -7.39
N THR A 184 -8.06 13.52 -6.58
CA THR A 184 -8.14 14.91 -6.99
C THR A 184 -6.83 15.58 -6.65
N ILE A 185 -6.32 16.40 -7.56
CA ILE A 185 -5.18 17.28 -7.27
C ILE A 185 -5.67 18.70 -7.03
N HIS A 186 -5.06 19.35 -6.05
CA HIS A 186 -5.30 20.73 -5.66
C HIS A 186 -4.01 21.54 -5.84
N ILE A 187 -4.12 22.69 -6.51
CA ILE A 187 -3.03 23.66 -6.70
C ILE A 187 -3.57 25.04 -6.30
N PRO A 188 -3.51 25.41 -5.00
CA PRO A 188 -4.20 26.60 -4.47
C PRO A 188 -3.77 27.91 -5.14
N LEU A 189 -2.48 28.07 -5.43
CA LEU A 189 -1.92 29.29 -6.02
C LEU A 189 -2.25 29.47 -7.51
N PHE A 190 -2.81 28.46 -8.17
CA PHE A 190 -3.24 28.53 -9.56
C PHE A 190 -4.77 28.61 -9.63
N ASP A 191 -5.36 29.75 -9.28
CA ASP A 191 -6.82 29.98 -9.31
C ASP A 191 -7.64 28.93 -8.51
N ASN A 192 -7.10 28.46 -7.36
CA ASN A 192 -7.66 27.34 -6.60
C ASN A 192 -7.97 26.11 -7.48
N PHE A 193 -7.08 25.80 -8.42
CA PHE A 193 -7.25 24.71 -9.35
C PHE A 193 -7.44 23.40 -8.59
N SER A 194 -8.57 22.76 -8.85
CA SER A 194 -8.91 21.44 -8.34
C SER A 194 -9.49 20.60 -9.48
N ARG A 195 -8.90 19.44 -9.71
CA ARG A 195 -9.31 18.53 -10.79
C ARG A 195 -9.17 17.08 -10.37
N GLU A 196 -10.24 16.33 -10.60
CA GLU A 196 -10.20 14.87 -10.54
C GLU A 196 -9.26 14.34 -11.64
N MET A 197 -8.42 13.39 -11.25
CA MET A 197 -7.47 12.74 -12.12
C MET A 197 -8.14 11.58 -12.88
N THR A 198 -7.80 11.43 -14.16
CA THR A 198 -8.27 10.30 -14.97
C THR A 198 -7.69 9.01 -14.42
N THR A 199 -8.56 8.07 -14.10
CA THR A 199 -8.15 6.80 -13.48
C THR A 199 -8.14 5.67 -14.50
N THR A 200 -6.95 5.15 -14.78
CA THR A 200 -6.75 3.88 -15.50
C THR A 200 -6.64 2.76 -14.47
N ASN A 201 -7.14 1.56 -14.80
CA ASN A 201 -7.06 0.34 -13.96
C ASN A 201 -7.53 0.49 -12.50
N LYS A 202 -8.33 1.53 -12.21
CA LYS A 202 -8.82 1.93 -10.87
C LYS A 202 -7.75 2.35 -9.85
N ARG A 203 -6.45 2.31 -10.21
CA ARG A 203 -5.33 2.53 -9.28
C ARG A 203 -4.28 3.48 -9.80
N THR A 204 -4.23 3.73 -11.11
CA THR A 204 -3.31 4.69 -11.72
C THR A 204 -4.08 5.93 -12.14
N HIS A 205 -3.75 7.05 -11.52
CA HIS A 205 -4.40 8.33 -11.72
C HIS A 205 -3.44 9.25 -12.46
N ILE A 206 -3.92 9.87 -13.53
CA ILE A 206 -3.16 10.82 -14.34
C ILE A 206 -3.98 12.07 -14.58
N LEU A 207 -3.34 13.23 -14.47
CA LEU A 207 -3.90 14.50 -14.92
C LEU A 207 -2.85 15.24 -15.72
N TYR A 208 -3.23 15.59 -16.94
CA TYR A 208 -2.46 16.48 -17.78
C TYR A 208 -2.99 17.90 -17.63
N VAL A 209 -2.14 18.84 -17.23
CA VAL A 209 -2.48 20.25 -17.10
C VAL A 209 -1.67 21.04 -18.13
N PRO A 210 -2.31 21.50 -19.21
CA PRO A 210 -1.64 22.36 -20.20
C PRO A 210 -1.44 23.77 -19.65
N ASP A 211 -0.51 24.50 -20.27
CA ASP A 211 -0.35 25.95 -20.11
C ASP A 211 -0.12 26.43 -18.66
N ILE A 212 0.60 25.63 -17.84
CA ILE A 212 1.01 26.08 -16.50
C ILE A 212 2.10 27.15 -16.65
N PRO A 213 1.96 28.36 -16.07
CA PRO A 213 3.00 29.38 -16.14
C PRO A 213 4.31 28.97 -15.46
N VAL A 214 5.39 29.70 -15.74
CA VAL A 214 6.67 29.56 -15.01
C VAL A 214 6.46 30.02 -13.55
N GLY A 215 6.97 29.26 -12.59
CA GLY A 215 6.80 29.59 -11.18
C GLY A 215 6.93 28.40 -10.22
N GLU A 216 6.75 28.71 -8.94
CA GLU A 216 6.69 27.72 -7.86
C GLU A 216 5.23 27.43 -7.52
N TYR A 217 4.86 26.15 -7.53
CA TYR A 217 3.51 25.67 -7.30
C TYR A 217 3.48 24.71 -6.12
N HIS A 218 2.71 25.07 -5.11
CA HIS A 218 2.34 24.20 -4.02
C HIS A 218 1.12 23.37 -4.44
N TYR A 219 1.19 22.06 -4.25
CA TYR A 219 0.09 21.17 -4.62
C TYR A 219 -0.03 20.00 -3.66
N TYR A 220 -1.23 19.45 -3.55
CA TYR A 220 -1.48 18.24 -2.79
C TYR A 220 -2.56 17.41 -3.48
N PHE A 221 -2.58 16.12 -3.15
CA PHE A 221 -3.61 15.19 -3.59
C PHE A 221 -4.60 14.92 -2.47
N THR A 222 -5.85 14.78 -2.86
CA THR A 222 -6.93 14.29 -2.03
C THR A 222 -7.44 12.98 -2.64
N MET A 223 -7.51 11.93 -1.85
CA MET A 223 -8.08 10.65 -2.26
C MET A 223 -9.46 10.47 -1.66
N THR A 224 -10.41 10.00 -2.47
CA THR A 224 -11.75 9.63 -2.03
C THR A 224 -11.95 8.12 -2.21
N ALA A 225 -12.27 7.43 -1.12
CA ALA A 225 -12.52 6.00 -1.08
C ALA A 225 -13.83 5.73 -0.33
N GLY A 226 -14.93 5.58 -1.07
CA GLY A 226 -16.27 5.52 -0.47
C GLY A 226 -16.67 6.87 0.13
N GLU A 227 -17.03 6.91 1.41
CA GLU A 227 -17.40 8.14 2.14
C GLU A 227 -16.20 8.87 2.78
N ARG A 228 -14.98 8.34 2.61
CA ARG A 228 -13.78 8.91 3.23
C ARG A 228 -12.95 9.69 2.24
N GLU A 229 -12.44 10.81 2.72
CA GLU A 229 -11.57 11.73 2.02
C GLU A 229 -10.29 11.91 2.85
N GLU A 230 -9.14 11.72 2.24
CA GLU A 230 -7.83 11.81 2.91
C GLU A 230 -6.87 12.66 2.08
N GLU A 231 -6.12 13.53 2.75
CA GLU A 231 -5.21 14.47 2.12
C GLU A 231 -3.75 14.04 2.28
N THR A 232 -2.97 14.24 1.22
CA THR A 232 -1.51 14.08 1.26
C THR A 232 -0.85 15.36 1.78
N PRO A 233 0.37 15.29 2.34
CA PRO A 233 1.18 16.47 2.59
C PRO A 233 1.39 17.27 1.30
N GLU A 234 1.67 18.55 1.49
CA GLU A 234 1.97 19.46 0.39
C GLU A 234 3.29 19.10 -0.32
N TYR A 235 3.28 19.25 -1.63
CA TYR A 235 4.41 19.09 -2.54
C TYR A 235 4.71 20.41 -3.24
N ILE A 236 5.96 20.57 -3.68
CA ILE A 236 6.42 21.75 -4.40
C ILE A 236 6.87 21.33 -5.80
N LEU A 237 6.28 21.95 -6.81
CA LEU A 237 6.69 21.89 -8.21
C LEU A 237 7.31 23.22 -8.61
N ILE A 238 8.56 23.19 -9.05
CA ILE A 238 9.24 24.37 -9.61
C ILE A 238 9.26 24.19 -11.14
N LYS A 239 8.52 25.03 -11.85
CA LYS A 239 8.61 25.13 -13.31
C LYS A 239 9.60 26.26 -13.65
N PRO A 240 10.76 25.94 -14.26
CA PRO A 240 11.80 26.91 -14.59
C PRO A 240 11.43 27.84 -15.76
#